data_AF-A0A561VCL6-F1
#
_entry.id   AF-A0A561VCL6-F1
#
_cell.length_a   1.000
_cell.length_b   1.000
_cell.length_c   1.000
_cell.angle_alpha   90.00
_cell.angle_beta   90.00
_cell.angle_gamma   90.00
#
_symmetry.space_group_name_H-M   'P 1'
#
loop_
_entity.id
_entity.type
_entity.pdbx_description
1 polymer ?
#
loop_
_entity_poly.entity_id
_entity_poly.type
_entity_poly.pdbx_seq_one_letter_code
_entity_poly.pdbx_strand_id
1 'polypeptide(L)'
;MPLLARLAAHTGGPQEKTGTDALGLVLEDPDAARAFTAALRTGFPELPEEIRFVTQRGSEGTRPDVLGLHHDREVLVVEGKFWAGLTEAQADGGYLRRLEREHRLRDPGHRCPGVLLWVCPPRRATQLWREVLRLSGAQEMPAADAVTWRFARTGAGQGVALVSWPALCATLEPAGGRELAEDVRQLKHFVDAVDRNAFVPWTVEQITDQETPRRQHELYRLTADVRERAQRRGVLDRAGKNAPSRAGSAVGCVVHLGGHWTAFQVSPALQAEYGVSPWWLRWWRGAGVAREALRRHGLVELRDGCAVPVPLRAGATRDQVIEETVEWFAGLAPLLRAARAERARRGAAVADDEDAETDRAGD
;
A
#
# COMPACT_ATOMS: atom_id res chain seq x y z
N MET A 1 -4.45 25.29 -18.60
CA MET A 1 -3.23 24.74 -19.25
C MET A 1 -2.86 23.48 -18.47
N PRO A 2 -2.76 22.29 -19.09
CA PRO A 2 -2.81 21.01 -18.38
C PRO A 2 -1.66 20.84 -17.38
N LEU A 3 -1.94 20.23 -16.22
CA LEU A 3 -0.98 20.01 -15.11
C LEU A 3 0.35 19.42 -15.58
N LEU A 4 0.33 18.43 -16.48
CA LEU A 4 1.55 17.82 -17.04
C LEU A 4 2.45 18.81 -17.78
N ALA A 5 1.89 19.79 -18.50
CA ALA A 5 2.67 20.82 -19.18
C ALA A 5 3.35 21.77 -18.18
N ARG A 6 2.67 22.06 -17.06
CA ARG A 6 3.25 22.86 -15.97
C ARG A 6 4.36 22.09 -15.24
N LEU A 7 4.18 20.79 -15.02
CA LEU A 7 5.19 19.94 -14.38
C LEU A 7 6.43 19.73 -15.25
N ALA A 8 6.28 19.59 -16.58
CA ALA A 8 7.41 19.45 -17.51
C ALA A 8 8.37 20.66 -17.49
N ALA A 9 7.89 21.85 -17.12
CA ALA A 9 8.74 23.03 -16.91
C ALA A 9 9.53 23.00 -15.59
N HIS A 10 9.21 22.06 -14.68
CA HIS A 10 9.77 21.95 -13.32
C HIS A 10 10.49 20.61 -13.09
N THR A 11 10.60 19.73 -14.10
CA THR A 11 11.21 18.40 -13.96
C THR A 11 12.74 18.44 -13.82
N GLY A 12 13.24 17.97 -12.69
CA GLY A 12 14.66 17.70 -12.42
C GLY A 12 14.99 17.19 -11.01
N GLY A 13 13.98 16.84 -10.19
CA GLY A 13 14.12 16.52 -8.78
C GLY A 13 13.50 15.18 -8.34
N PRO A 14 13.65 14.80 -7.06
CA PRO A 14 13.08 13.57 -6.49
C PRO A 14 11.55 13.50 -6.68
N GLN A 15 11.03 12.30 -6.96
CA GLN A 15 9.59 12.05 -7.21
C GLN A 15 8.66 12.58 -6.11
N GLU A 16 9.13 12.64 -4.86
CA GLU A 16 8.38 13.20 -3.73
C GLU A 16 8.04 14.67 -3.95
N LYS A 17 9.01 15.46 -4.44
CA LYS A 17 8.83 16.90 -4.72
C LYS A 17 7.85 17.12 -5.87
N THR A 18 7.87 16.25 -6.88
CA THR A 18 6.98 16.35 -8.04
C THR A 18 5.49 16.21 -7.65
N GLY A 19 5.16 15.36 -6.66
CA GLY A 19 3.79 15.18 -6.22
C GLY A 19 3.22 16.39 -5.47
N THR A 20 4.01 17.01 -4.60
CA THR A 20 3.57 18.19 -3.85
C THR A 20 3.72 19.49 -4.62
N ASP A 21 4.67 19.60 -5.54
CA ASP A 21 4.70 20.68 -6.53
C ASP A 21 3.40 20.65 -7.36
N ALA A 22 2.99 19.48 -7.84
CA ALA A 22 1.72 19.30 -8.56
C ALA A 22 0.49 19.70 -7.72
N LEU A 23 0.45 19.33 -6.44
CA LEU A 23 -0.58 19.78 -5.51
C LEU A 23 -0.61 21.31 -5.41
N GLY A 24 0.55 21.95 -5.29
CA GLY A 24 0.65 23.40 -5.26
C GLY A 24 0.06 24.07 -6.50
N LEU A 25 0.29 23.52 -7.69
CA LEU A 25 -0.29 24.01 -8.94
C LEU A 25 -1.82 23.83 -8.98
N VAL A 26 -2.34 22.72 -8.45
CA VAL A 26 -3.79 22.48 -8.31
C VAL A 26 -4.42 23.49 -7.35
N LEU A 27 -3.74 23.84 -6.26
CA LEU A 27 -4.22 24.78 -5.24
C LEU A 27 -4.12 26.26 -5.66
N GLU A 28 -3.60 26.57 -6.85
CA GLU A 28 -3.76 27.90 -7.43
C GLU A 28 -5.19 28.13 -7.94
N ASP A 29 -5.94 27.06 -8.22
CA ASP A 29 -7.36 27.16 -8.56
C ASP A 29 -8.16 27.55 -7.30
N PRO A 30 -8.97 28.63 -7.34
CA PRO A 30 -9.72 29.09 -6.18
C PRO A 30 -10.74 28.08 -5.63
N ASP A 31 -11.35 27.24 -6.48
CA ASP A 31 -12.29 26.21 -6.06
C ASP A 31 -11.55 25.10 -5.29
N ALA A 32 -10.41 24.67 -5.82
CA ALA A 32 -9.55 23.69 -5.15
C ALA A 32 -9.04 24.21 -3.80
N ALA A 33 -8.55 25.46 -3.76
CA ALA A 33 -8.08 26.13 -2.55
C ALA A 33 -9.17 26.22 -1.46
N ARG A 34 -10.40 26.57 -1.85
CA ARG A 34 -11.56 26.62 -0.94
C ARG A 34 -11.93 25.24 -0.43
N ALA A 35 -12.04 24.23 -1.29
CA ALA A 35 -12.38 22.86 -0.87
C ALA A 35 -11.32 22.27 0.05
N PHE A 36 -10.04 22.48 -0.26
CA PHE A 36 -8.92 22.09 0.58
C PHE A 36 -9.00 22.73 1.98
N THR A 37 -9.23 24.04 2.03
CA THR A 37 -9.32 24.79 3.28
C THR A 37 -10.55 24.38 4.10
N ALA A 38 -11.68 24.16 3.45
CA ALA A 38 -12.91 23.68 4.09
C ALA A 38 -12.71 22.30 4.74
N ALA A 39 -12.00 21.38 4.07
CA ALA A 39 -11.68 20.07 4.63
C ALA A 39 -10.82 20.18 5.90
N LEU A 40 -9.79 21.03 5.89
CA LEU A 40 -8.97 21.28 7.10
C LEU A 40 -9.77 21.93 8.24
N ARG A 41 -10.70 22.84 7.91
CA ARG A 41 -11.55 23.54 8.88
C ARG A 41 -12.51 22.61 9.63
N THR A 42 -12.75 21.39 9.15
CA THR A 42 -13.50 20.37 9.90
C THR A 42 -12.80 19.98 11.20
N GLY A 43 -11.46 19.94 11.21
CA GLY A 43 -10.64 19.71 12.42
C GLY A 43 -10.15 21.00 13.08
N PHE A 44 -9.97 22.07 12.30
CA PHE A 44 -9.45 23.36 12.75
C PHE A 44 -10.38 24.52 12.36
N PRO A 45 -11.55 24.69 13.00
CA PRO A 45 -12.51 25.76 12.67
C PRO A 45 -11.95 27.18 12.82
N GLU A 46 -10.85 27.35 13.53
CA GLU A 46 -10.14 28.61 13.70
C GLU A 46 -9.20 28.97 12.53
N LEU A 47 -8.90 28.03 11.63
CA LEU A 47 -8.03 28.27 10.48
C LEU A 47 -8.69 29.27 9.52
N PRO A 48 -8.01 30.30 8.99
CA PRO A 48 -8.64 31.30 8.12
C PRO A 48 -9.33 30.69 6.89
N GLU A 49 -10.42 31.31 6.42
CA GLU A 49 -11.16 30.87 5.22
C GLU A 49 -10.42 31.21 3.93
N GLU A 50 -9.79 32.38 3.90
CA GLU A 50 -9.02 32.85 2.76
C GLU A 50 -7.54 32.53 2.96
N ILE A 51 -7.10 31.44 2.33
CA ILE A 51 -5.70 31.00 2.33
C ILE A 51 -5.18 30.99 0.90
N ARG A 52 -4.08 31.69 0.68
CA ARG A 52 -3.32 31.65 -0.57
C ARG A 52 -2.23 30.59 -0.46
N PHE A 53 -2.18 29.68 -1.43
CA PHE A 53 -1.16 28.63 -1.48
C PHE A 53 0.04 29.07 -2.30
N VAL A 54 1.24 28.78 -1.79
CA VAL A 54 2.51 28.99 -2.50
C VAL A 54 3.40 27.78 -2.33
N THR A 55 4.03 27.33 -3.41
CA THR A 55 5.06 26.29 -3.34
C THR A 55 6.40 26.89 -2.91
N GLN A 56 7.28 26.06 -2.37
CA GLN A 56 8.72 26.28 -2.51
C GLN A 56 9.28 27.57 -1.86
N ARG A 57 8.76 28.05 -0.72
CA ARG A 57 9.33 29.19 0.04
C ARG A 57 10.04 28.78 1.35
N GLY A 58 11.36 29.01 1.43
CA GLY A 58 12.18 28.81 2.64
C GLY A 58 13.68 28.62 2.33
N SER A 59 14.52 28.59 3.37
CA SER A 59 15.95 28.24 3.27
C SER A 59 16.17 26.73 3.16
N GLU A 60 17.34 26.30 2.67
CA GLU A 60 17.73 24.89 2.66
C GLU A 60 17.60 24.27 4.07
N GLY A 61 16.99 23.08 4.15
CA GLY A 61 16.75 22.35 5.41
C GLY A 61 15.37 22.54 6.05
N THR A 62 14.66 23.66 5.80
CA THR A 62 13.32 23.92 6.36
C THR A 62 12.32 24.46 5.34
N ARG A 63 12.51 24.12 4.06
CA ARG A 63 11.65 24.54 2.95
C ARG A 63 10.46 23.58 2.83
N PRO A 64 9.26 23.97 3.26
CA PRO A 64 8.08 23.15 3.08
C PRO A 64 7.71 23.06 1.60
N ASP A 65 7.02 21.98 1.25
CA ASP A 65 6.56 21.78 -0.12
C ASP A 65 5.52 22.82 -0.53
N VAL A 66 4.47 22.99 0.29
CA VAL A 66 3.43 24.01 0.09
C VAL A 66 3.16 24.76 1.40
N LEU A 67 2.98 26.08 1.29
CA LEU A 67 2.58 26.98 2.38
C LEU A 67 1.20 27.57 2.10
N GLY A 68 0.37 27.62 3.14
CA GLY A 68 -0.84 28.44 3.15
C GLY A 68 -0.58 29.76 3.88
N LEU A 69 -0.89 30.85 3.19
CA LEU A 69 -0.72 32.22 3.66
C LEU A 69 -2.08 32.88 3.89
N HIS A 70 -2.24 33.54 5.04
CA HIS A 70 -3.35 34.44 5.32
C HIS A 70 -2.78 35.82 5.64
N HIS A 71 -3.12 36.84 4.85
CA HIS A 71 -2.52 38.18 4.95
C HIS A 71 -0.97 38.17 5.07
N ASP A 72 -0.33 37.36 4.23
CA ASP A 72 1.13 37.11 4.21
C ASP A 72 1.75 36.52 5.49
N ARG A 73 0.91 36.09 6.44
CA ARG A 73 1.31 35.24 7.56
C ARG A 73 1.16 33.78 7.18
N GLU A 74 2.16 32.97 7.53
CA GLU A 74 2.07 31.51 7.38
C GLU A 74 1.12 30.93 8.43
N VAL A 75 0.06 30.29 7.96
CA VAL A 75 -0.96 29.66 8.81
C VAL A 75 -1.05 28.16 8.58
N LEU A 76 -0.48 27.67 7.47
CA LEU A 76 -0.48 26.26 7.13
C LEU A 76 0.85 25.88 6.48
N VAL A 77 1.41 24.75 6.92
CA VAL A 77 2.50 24.05 6.24
C VAL A 77 1.96 22.72 5.74
N VAL A 78 2.21 22.40 4.47
CA VAL A 78 1.87 21.10 3.87
C VAL A 78 3.15 20.41 3.42
N GLU A 79 3.30 19.16 3.83
CA GLU A 79 4.48 18.35 3.54
C GLU A 79 4.05 17.01 2.94
N GLY A 80 4.60 16.68 1.77
CA GLY A 80 4.41 15.40 1.12
C GLY A 80 5.41 14.38 1.63
N LYS A 81 4.94 13.20 2.01
CA LYS A 81 5.80 12.07 2.36
C LYS A 81 5.37 10.80 1.67
N PHE A 82 6.17 10.38 0.69
CA PHE A 82 5.99 9.09 0.04
C PHE A 82 6.68 8.00 0.84
N TRP A 83 8.00 7.86 0.75
CA TRP A 83 8.71 6.71 1.35
C TRP A 83 10.03 7.06 2.04
N ALA A 84 10.56 8.26 1.85
CA ALA A 84 11.71 8.74 2.62
C ALA A 84 11.34 9.01 4.09
N GLY A 85 12.24 8.70 5.03
CA GLY A 85 12.06 9.06 6.45
C GLY A 85 11.85 10.56 6.67
N LEU A 86 11.48 10.94 7.89
CA LEU A 86 11.48 12.35 8.28
C LEU A 86 12.92 12.87 8.30
N THR A 87 13.16 14.07 7.76
CA THR A 87 14.47 14.72 7.90
C THR A 87 14.67 15.19 9.34
N GLU A 88 15.91 15.47 9.76
CA GLU A 88 16.20 15.98 11.11
C GLU A 88 15.36 17.23 11.44
N ALA A 89 15.27 18.17 10.51
CA ALA A 89 14.45 19.38 10.69
C ALA A 89 12.95 19.11 10.88
N GLN A 90 12.45 18.00 10.30
CA GLN A 90 11.06 17.55 10.45
C GLN A 90 10.86 16.78 11.75
N ALA A 91 11.83 15.92 12.10
CA ALA A 91 11.86 15.15 13.34
C ALA A 91 11.95 16.07 14.56
N ASP A 92 12.67 17.19 14.46
CA ASP A 92 12.82 18.13 15.56
C ASP A 92 11.61 19.06 15.73
N GLY A 93 10.55 18.95 14.92
CA GLY A 93 9.38 19.85 15.01
C GLY A 93 9.63 21.26 14.46
N GLY A 94 10.58 21.42 13.52
CA GLY A 94 10.96 22.72 12.96
C GLY A 94 9.80 23.50 12.33
N TYR A 95 8.87 22.81 11.66
CA TYR A 95 7.69 23.44 11.05
C TYR A 95 6.69 23.99 12.07
N LEU A 96 6.46 23.27 13.17
CA LEU A 96 5.58 23.76 14.25
C LEU A 96 6.19 25.00 14.90
N ARG A 97 7.50 25.00 15.21
CA ARG A 97 8.18 26.21 15.71
C ARG A 97 8.14 27.38 14.72
N ARG A 98 8.21 27.10 13.42
CA ARG A 98 8.08 28.12 12.36
C ARG A 98 6.70 28.77 12.40
N LEU A 99 5.64 27.97 12.38
CA LEU A 99 4.26 28.46 12.47
C LEU A 99 4.01 29.25 13.75
N GLU A 100 4.54 28.77 14.88
CA GLU A 100 4.42 29.43 16.17
C GLU A 100 5.12 30.80 16.16
N ARG A 101 6.34 30.88 15.61
CA ARG A 101 7.07 32.14 15.47
C ARG A 101 6.33 33.13 14.57
N GLU A 102 5.82 32.68 13.42
CA GLU A 102 5.04 33.53 12.50
C GLU A 102 3.75 34.04 13.17
N HIS A 103 3.08 33.20 13.95
CA HIS A 103 1.92 33.60 14.75
C HIS A 103 2.28 34.68 15.77
N ARG A 104 3.33 34.47 16.59
CA ARG A 104 3.73 35.44 17.61
C ARG A 104 4.17 36.77 17.03
N LEU A 105 4.86 36.76 15.88
CA LEU A 105 5.42 37.98 15.27
C LEU A 105 4.38 38.80 14.51
N ARG A 106 3.47 38.16 13.77
CA ARG A 106 2.59 38.86 12.83
C ARG A 106 1.18 39.06 13.34
N ASP A 107 0.68 38.13 14.17
CA ASP A 107 -0.72 38.17 14.62
C ASP A 107 -0.93 37.31 15.87
N PRO A 108 -0.41 37.71 17.05
CA PRO A 108 -0.51 36.93 18.29
C PRO A 108 -1.94 36.87 18.85
N GLY A 109 -2.87 37.70 18.36
CA GLY A 109 -4.28 37.72 18.78
C GLY A 109 -5.15 36.71 18.05
N HIS A 110 -4.68 36.14 16.94
CA HIS A 110 -5.43 35.16 16.17
C HIS A 110 -5.62 33.84 16.92
N ARG A 111 -6.80 33.22 16.78
CA ARG A 111 -7.11 31.95 17.48
C ARG A 111 -6.37 30.73 16.92
N CYS A 112 -5.97 30.77 15.65
CA CYS A 112 -5.18 29.72 15.02
C CYS A 112 -3.69 30.01 15.14
N PRO A 113 -2.91 29.22 15.91
CA PRO A 113 -1.45 29.33 15.95
C PRO A 113 -0.74 28.64 14.77
N GLY A 114 -1.51 28.02 13.87
CA GLY A 114 -1.04 27.38 12.64
C GLY A 114 -1.31 25.88 12.60
N VAL A 115 -1.28 25.32 11.39
CA VAL A 115 -1.53 23.91 11.11
C VAL A 115 -0.39 23.29 10.31
N LEU A 116 0.05 22.09 10.70
CA LEU A 116 0.96 21.24 9.91
C LEU A 116 0.18 20.06 9.32
N LEU A 117 0.10 19.98 7.99
CA LEU A 117 -0.54 18.89 7.26
C LEU A 117 0.49 17.99 6.60
N TRP A 118 0.35 16.69 6.83
CA TRP A 118 1.06 15.64 6.12
C TRP A 118 0.18 15.01 5.04
N VAL A 119 0.71 14.90 3.82
CA VAL A 119 0.08 14.18 2.72
C VAL A 119 0.92 12.97 2.36
N CYS A 120 0.34 11.77 2.35
CA CYS A 120 1.10 10.54 2.12
C CYS A 120 0.31 9.47 1.36
N PRO A 121 0.98 8.44 0.82
CA PRO A 121 0.28 7.28 0.30
C PRO A 121 -0.46 6.51 1.41
N PRO A 122 -1.60 5.84 1.10
CA PRO A 122 -2.40 5.12 2.10
C PRO A 122 -1.59 4.11 2.92
N ARG A 123 -0.68 3.39 2.27
CA ARG A 123 0.17 2.36 2.91
C ARG A 123 1.09 2.92 3.99
N ARG A 124 1.41 4.22 3.93
CA ARG A 124 2.26 4.91 4.90
C ARG A 124 1.48 5.64 6.00
N ALA A 125 0.21 5.93 5.78
CA ALA A 125 -0.60 6.78 6.66
C ALA A 125 -0.56 6.34 8.13
N THR A 126 -0.72 5.05 8.43
CA THR A 126 -0.73 4.56 9.81
C THR A 126 0.62 4.73 10.50
N GLN A 127 1.73 4.39 9.83
CA GLN A 127 3.07 4.49 10.39
C GLN A 127 3.47 5.96 10.58
N LEU A 128 3.31 6.77 9.53
CA LEU A 128 3.63 8.19 9.57
C LEU A 128 2.81 8.91 10.63
N TRP A 129 1.53 8.57 10.79
CA TRP A 129 0.71 9.20 11.82
C TRP A 129 1.22 8.93 13.24
N ARG A 130 1.59 7.68 13.56
CA ARG A 130 2.17 7.35 14.86
C ARG A 130 3.46 8.13 15.11
N GLU A 131 4.31 8.25 14.09
CA GLU A 131 5.55 9.00 14.17
C GLU A 131 5.29 10.49 14.39
N VAL A 132 4.39 11.09 13.62
CA VAL A 132 3.99 12.50 13.73
C VAL A 132 3.40 12.82 15.11
N LEU A 133 2.52 11.98 15.65
CA LEU A 133 1.98 12.16 17.01
C LEU A 133 3.09 12.12 18.06
N ARG A 134 3.99 11.13 17.96
CA ARG A 134 5.13 10.98 18.88
C ARG A 134 6.04 12.20 18.86
N LEU A 135 6.34 12.75 17.68
CA LEU A 135 7.27 13.87 17.51
C LEU A 135 6.64 15.22 17.89
N SER A 136 5.38 15.43 17.55
CA SER A 136 4.68 16.67 17.87
C SER A 136 4.19 16.74 19.31
N GLY A 137 4.11 15.61 20.01
CA GLY A 137 3.42 15.52 21.30
C GLY A 137 1.93 15.84 21.20
N ALA A 138 1.36 15.78 19.98
CA ALA A 138 -0.03 16.09 19.75
C ALA A 138 -0.94 14.95 20.20
N GLN A 139 -2.13 15.30 20.65
CA GLN A 139 -3.20 14.36 20.99
C GLN A 139 -4.19 14.29 19.83
N GLU A 140 -4.45 13.06 19.37
CA GLU A 140 -5.42 12.81 18.30
C GLU A 140 -6.83 13.21 18.74
N MET A 141 -7.51 13.94 17.87
CA MET A 141 -8.88 14.38 18.08
C MET A 141 -9.84 13.27 17.62
N PRO A 142 -10.97 13.06 18.32
CA PRO A 142 -12.04 12.20 17.82
C PRO A 142 -12.61 12.83 16.54
N ALA A 143 -12.34 12.24 15.39
CA ALA A 143 -12.86 12.71 14.11
C ALA A 143 -14.25 12.11 13.85
N ALA A 144 -15.19 12.93 13.38
CA ALA A 144 -16.52 12.47 12.94
C ALA A 144 -16.44 11.59 11.68
N ASP A 145 -15.38 11.75 10.89
CA ASP A 145 -15.10 10.98 9.67
C ASP A 145 -13.63 10.51 9.66
N ALA A 146 -13.31 9.59 10.59
CA ALA A 146 -11.96 9.11 10.88
C ALA A 146 -11.28 8.31 9.73
N VAL A 147 -11.99 8.09 8.62
CA VAL A 147 -11.51 7.24 7.52
C VAL A 147 -10.64 8.03 6.54
N THR A 148 -10.83 9.35 6.45
CA THR A 148 -10.32 10.15 5.32
C THR A 148 -9.26 11.18 5.74
N TRP A 149 -9.52 11.89 6.84
CA TRP A 149 -8.62 12.89 7.43
C TRP A 149 -8.41 12.60 8.91
N ARG A 150 -7.17 12.76 9.37
CA ARG A 150 -6.81 12.62 10.78
C ARG A 150 -6.36 13.95 11.33
N PHE A 151 -6.80 14.25 12.54
CA PHE A 151 -6.56 15.53 13.20
C PHE A 151 -6.01 15.31 14.61
N ALA A 152 -5.10 16.17 15.02
CA ALA A 152 -4.52 16.19 16.35
C ALA A 152 -4.19 17.62 16.76
N ARG A 153 -4.05 17.86 18.06
CA ARG A 153 -3.62 19.15 18.62
C ARG A 153 -2.46 19.00 19.57
N THR A 154 -1.49 19.89 19.43
CA THR A 154 -0.39 20.03 20.39
C THR A 154 -0.88 20.70 21.67
N GLY A 155 -0.12 20.58 22.76
CA GLY A 155 -0.39 21.32 24.00
C GLY A 155 -0.36 22.84 23.84
N ALA A 156 0.30 23.35 22.80
CA ALA A 156 0.35 24.77 22.43
C ALA A 156 -0.82 25.21 21.53
N GLY A 157 -1.77 24.33 21.23
CA GLY A 157 -2.96 24.63 20.43
C GLY A 157 -2.77 24.54 18.91
N GLN A 158 -1.55 24.30 18.42
CA GLN A 158 -1.29 24.09 16.99
C GLN A 158 -1.92 22.81 16.48
N GLY A 159 -2.46 22.88 15.25
CA GLY A 159 -3.08 21.75 14.58
C GLY A 159 -2.05 20.88 13.86
N VAL A 160 -2.26 19.57 13.92
CA VAL A 160 -1.50 18.58 13.15
C VAL A 160 -2.51 17.70 12.43
N ALA A 161 -2.37 17.55 11.11
CA ALA A 161 -3.25 16.73 10.30
C ALA A 161 -2.49 15.77 9.41
N LEU A 162 -3.18 14.69 9.02
CA LEU A 162 -2.71 13.76 8.01
C LEU A 162 -3.86 13.36 7.09
N VAL A 163 -3.58 13.35 5.79
CA VAL A 163 -4.50 12.90 4.75
C VAL A 163 -3.75 12.00 3.77
N SER A 164 -4.46 11.01 3.21
CA SER A 164 -3.89 10.21 2.12
C SER A 164 -4.05 10.91 0.78
N TRP A 165 -3.15 10.65 -0.18
CA TRP A 165 -3.29 11.17 -1.53
C TRP A 165 -4.66 10.88 -2.18
N PRO A 166 -5.21 9.65 -2.14
CA PRO A 166 -6.54 9.38 -2.70
C PRO A 166 -7.67 10.17 -2.00
N ALA A 167 -7.60 10.31 -0.68
CA ALA A 167 -8.56 11.08 0.11
C ALA A 167 -8.52 12.58 -0.23
N LEU A 168 -7.32 13.12 -0.40
CA LEU A 168 -7.12 14.49 -0.82
C LEU A 168 -7.65 14.72 -2.23
N CYS A 169 -7.31 13.87 -3.19
CA CYS A 169 -7.82 13.97 -4.56
C CYS A 169 -9.35 13.85 -4.60
N ALA A 170 -9.96 12.96 -3.81
CA ALA A 170 -11.42 12.84 -3.71
C ALA A 170 -12.09 14.10 -3.15
N THR A 171 -11.37 14.89 -2.34
CA THR A 171 -11.83 16.18 -1.83
C THR A 171 -11.78 17.27 -2.91
N LEU A 172 -10.74 17.27 -3.74
CA LEU A 172 -10.48 18.32 -4.73
C LEU A 172 -11.17 18.10 -6.08
N GLU A 173 -11.33 16.84 -6.51
CA GLU A 173 -11.90 16.51 -7.82
C GLU A 173 -13.30 17.09 -8.07
N PRO A 174 -14.25 17.05 -7.11
CA PRO A 174 -15.58 17.62 -7.31
C PRO A 174 -15.66 19.13 -7.07
N ALA A 175 -14.57 19.79 -6.65
CA ALA A 175 -14.61 21.16 -6.16
C ALA A 175 -14.87 22.21 -7.26
N GLY A 176 -14.44 21.93 -8.49
CA GLY A 176 -14.49 22.91 -9.59
C GLY A 176 -14.85 22.29 -10.93
N GLY A 177 -14.48 23.00 -12.00
CA GLY A 177 -14.84 22.65 -13.37
C GLY A 177 -14.12 21.40 -13.92
N ARG A 178 -14.42 21.08 -15.17
CA ARG A 178 -13.84 19.91 -15.86
C ARG A 178 -12.31 19.93 -15.92
N GLU A 179 -11.70 21.10 -16.12
CA GLU A 179 -10.24 21.26 -16.19
C GLU A 179 -9.58 20.90 -14.86
N LEU A 180 -10.08 21.45 -13.74
CA LEU A 180 -9.60 21.09 -12.40
C LEU A 180 -9.75 19.59 -12.13
N ALA A 181 -10.90 19.01 -12.47
CA ALA A 181 -11.13 17.58 -12.27
C ALA A 181 -10.15 16.72 -13.09
N GLU A 182 -9.80 17.13 -14.32
CA GLU A 182 -8.80 16.45 -15.14
C GLU A 182 -7.38 16.58 -14.53
N ASP A 183 -7.01 17.75 -14.02
CA ASP A 183 -5.72 17.98 -13.35
C ASP A 183 -5.60 17.17 -12.05
N VAL A 184 -6.65 17.12 -11.22
CA VAL A 184 -6.69 16.30 -10.00
C VAL A 184 -6.58 14.80 -10.33
N ARG A 185 -7.21 14.34 -11.43
CA ARG A 185 -7.03 12.96 -11.89
C ARG A 185 -5.60 12.69 -12.34
N GLN A 186 -4.95 13.61 -13.05
CA GLN A 186 -3.54 13.45 -13.44
C GLN A 186 -2.64 13.34 -12.21
N LEU A 187 -2.84 14.19 -11.20
CA LEU A 187 -2.15 14.11 -9.92
C LEU A 187 -2.36 12.74 -9.26
N LYS A 188 -3.62 12.28 -9.18
CA LYS A 188 -3.96 10.96 -8.62
C LYS A 188 -3.24 9.80 -9.32
N HIS A 189 -3.22 9.78 -10.66
CA HIS A 189 -2.51 8.74 -11.41
C HIS A 189 -0.99 8.78 -11.17
N PHE A 190 -0.41 9.98 -11.06
CA PHE A 190 1.00 10.14 -10.76
C PHE A 190 1.37 9.57 -9.39
N VAL A 191 0.65 9.98 -8.34
CA VAL A 191 0.94 9.53 -6.97
C VAL A 191 0.70 8.03 -6.79
N ASP A 192 -0.32 7.47 -7.46
CA ASP A 192 -0.54 6.03 -7.48
C ASP A 192 0.60 5.27 -8.17
N ALA A 193 1.16 5.83 -9.25
CA ALA A 193 2.30 5.22 -9.95
C ALA A 193 3.58 5.25 -9.12
N VAL A 194 3.81 6.32 -8.35
CA VAL A 194 4.94 6.42 -7.41
C VAL A 194 4.75 5.41 -6.27
N ASP A 195 3.56 5.33 -5.67
CA ASP A 195 3.26 4.41 -4.56
C ASP A 195 3.47 2.94 -4.95
N ARG A 196 3.03 2.55 -6.15
CA ARG A 196 3.17 1.17 -6.66
C ARG A 196 4.62 0.73 -6.86
N ASN A 197 5.53 1.65 -7.18
CA ASN A 197 6.90 1.33 -7.60
C ASN A 197 7.97 1.71 -6.58
N ALA A 198 7.58 2.20 -5.40
CA ALA A 198 8.55 2.72 -4.45
C ALA A 198 9.19 1.62 -3.59
N PHE A 199 10.51 1.63 -3.55
CA PHE A 199 11.30 0.93 -2.54
C PHE A 199 11.12 1.62 -1.19
N VAL A 200 10.75 0.87 -0.15
CA VAL A 200 10.65 1.37 1.23
C VAL A 200 11.96 1.05 1.94
N PRO A 201 12.76 2.05 2.35
CA PRO A 201 13.98 1.81 3.12
C PRO A 201 13.66 1.14 4.45
N TRP A 202 14.52 0.22 4.86
CA TRP A 202 14.37 -0.51 6.12
C TRP A 202 14.84 0.37 7.28
N THR A 203 14.14 0.34 8.42
CA THR A 203 14.63 0.96 9.66
C THR A 203 15.71 0.09 10.31
N VAL A 204 16.50 0.65 11.25
CA VAL A 204 17.51 -0.11 12.00
C VAL A 204 16.85 -1.26 12.78
N GLU A 205 15.68 -1.01 13.36
CA GLU A 205 14.90 -2.03 14.07
C GLU A 205 14.47 -3.16 13.12
N GLN A 206 14.06 -2.83 11.89
CA GLN A 206 13.70 -3.84 10.88
C GLN A 206 14.91 -4.61 10.34
N ILE A 207 16.06 -3.96 10.24
CA ILE A 207 17.33 -4.61 9.84
C ILE A 207 17.81 -5.57 10.93
N THR A 208 17.64 -5.19 12.20
CA THR A 208 18.11 -5.97 13.35
C THR A 208 17.08 -6.97 13.86
N ASP A 209 15.84 -6.92 13.37
CA ASP A 209 14.80 -7.89 13.67
C ASP A 209 15.16 -9.27 13.11
N GLN A 210 15.45 -10.19 14.02
CA GLN A 210 15.72 -11.60 13.70
C GLN A 210 14.45 -12.45 13.67
N GLU A 211 13.37 -11.99 14.29
CA GLU A 211 12.17 -12.80 14.43
C GLU A 211 11.37 -12.87 13.12
N THR A 212 11.16 -11.73 12.46
CA THR A 212 10.46 -11.69 11.17
C THR A 212 11.13 -12.58 10.10
N PRO A 213 12.43 -12.45 9.81
CA PRO A 213 13.09 -13.32 8.83
C PRO A 213 13.08 -14.79 9.28
N ARG A 214 13.20 -15.09 10.57
CA ARG A 214 13.08 -16.47 11.09
C ARG A 214 11.69 -17.05 10.83
N ARG A 215 10.61 -16.31 11.13
CA ARG A 215 9.24 -16.74 10.87
C ARG A 215 8.98 -16.95 9.37
N GLN A 216 9.47 -16.05 8.53
CA GLN A 216 9.39 -16.20 7.07
C GLN A 216 10.15 -17.45 6.59
N HIS A 217 11.36 -17.67 7.10
CA HIS A 217 12.15 -18.85 6.80
C HIS A 217 11.43 -20.15 7.17
N GLU A 218 10.84 -20.21 8.37
CA GLU A 218 10.06 -21.36 8.83
C GLU A 218 8.82 -21.62 7.95
N LEU A 219 8.11 -20.56 7.52
CA LEU A 219 6.99 -20.69 6.58
C LEU A 219 7.42 -21.33 5.26
N TYR A 220 8.60 -20.99 4.74
CA TYR A 220 9.14 -21.62 3.53
C TYR A 220 9.49 -23.08 3.78
N ARG A 221 10.19 -23.40 4.89
CA ARG A 221 10.59 -24.78 5.21
C ARG A 221 9.38 -25.71 5.37
N LEU A 222 8.34 -25.23 6.04
CA LEU A 222 7.09 -25.95 6.22
C LEU A 222 6.44 -26.38 4.90
N THR A 223 6.59 -25.61 3.81
CA THR A 223 6.06 -26.05 2.50
C THR A 223 6.70 -27.35 2.02
N ALA A 224 8.00 -27.53 2.27
CA ALA A 224 8.72 -28.75 1.92
C ALA A 224 8.29 -29.93 2.81
N ASP A 225 8.10 -29.69 4.11
CA ASP A 225 7.65 -30.70 5.07
C ASP A 225 6.23 -31.21 4.74
N VAL A 226 5.32 -30.29 4.41
CA VAL A 226 3.96 -30.61 3.95
C VAL A 226 4.02 -31.48 2.69
N ARG A 227 4.82 -31.09 1.69
CA ARG A 227 4.99 -31.88 0.47
C ARG A 227 5.48 -33.28 0.79
N GLU A 228 6.53 -33.40 1.61
CA GLU A 228 7.10 -34.70 1.96
C GLU A 228 6.09 -35.59 2.69
N ARG A 229 5.33 -35.02 3.63
CA ARG A 229 4.26 -35.73 4.34
C ARG A 229 3.12 -36.14 3.40
N ALA A 230 2.67 -35.24 2.54
CA ALA A 230 1.62 -35.51 1.55
C ALA A 230 2.03 -36.62 0.56
N GLN A 231 3.30 -36.61 0.13
CA GLN A 231 3.86 -37.64 -0.75
C GLN A 231 3.92 -38.99 -0.04
N ARG A 232 4.41 -39.04 1.20
CA ARG A 232 4.43 -40.28 2.00
C ARG A 232 3.03 -40.87 2.24
N ARG A 233 2.00 -40.02 2.33
CA ARG A 233 0.60 -40.43 2.47
C ARG A 233 -0.10 -40.75 1.15
N GLY A 234 0.57 -40.61 0.00
CA GLY A 234 -0.04 -40.85 -1.31
C GLY A 234 -1.12 -39.83 -1.69
N VAL A 235 -1.13 -38.65 -1.05
CA VAL A 235 -2.05 -37.55 -1.39
C VAL A 235 -1.65 -36.90 -2.72
N LEU A 236 -0.35 -36.83 -2.99
CA LEU A 236 0.21 -36.33 -4.25
C LEU A 236 0.34 -37.47 -5.25
N ASP A 237 -0.08 -37.27 -6.50
CA ASP A 237 -0.09 -38.36 -7.50
C ASP A 237 1.29 -38.67 -8.09
N ARG A 238 2.20 -37.70 -8.00
CA ARG A 238 3.60 -37.84 -8.44
C ARG A 238 4.50 -37.19 -7.40
N ALA A 239 5.75 -37.65 -7.34
CA ALA A 239 6.77 -37.00 -6.53
C ALA A 239 6.94 -35.55 -7.00
N GLY A 240 6.72 -34.59 -6.11
CA GLY A 240 6.94 -33.17 -6.40
C GLY A 240 8.43 -32.89 -6.57
N LYS A 241 8.81 -32.04 -7.52
CA LYS A 241 10.19 -31.56 -7.66
C LYS A 241 10.40 -30.31 -6.78
N ASN A 242 11.60 -30.14 -6.23
CA ASN A 242 12.05 -28.82 -5.77
C ASN A 242 12.23 -27.96 -7.02
N ALA A 243 11.24 -27.13 -7.36
CA ALA A 243 11.43 -26.07 -8.34
C ALA A 243 11.31 -24.75 -7.59
N PRO A 244 12.37 -23.91 -7.53
CA PRO A 244 12.16 -22.53 -7.14
C PRO A 244 11.10 -21.96 -8.11
N SER A 245 10.04 -21.40 -7.55
CA SER A 245 9.10 -20.61 -8.35
C SER A 245 9.89 -19.47 -8.98
N ARG A 246 10.20 -19.57 -10.28
CA ARG A 246 10.83 -18.47 -11.05
C ARG A 246 9.91 -17.25 -11.19
N ALA A 247 8.65 -17.36 -10.75
CA ALA A 247 7.63 -16.34 -10.94
C ALA A 247 7.53 -15.39 -9.73
N GLY A 248 8.48 -14.46 -9.62
CA GLY A 248 8.41 -13.32 -8.71
C GLY A 248 8.77 -13.60 -7.24
N SER A 249 8.22 -12.81 -6.32
CA SER A 249 8.56 -12.79 -4.88
C SER A 249 8.09 -14.01 -4.06
N ALA A 250 7.55 -15.04 -4.72
CA ALA A 250 7.00 -16.23 -4.06
C ALA A 250 8.02 -17.38 -4.02
N VAL A 251 8.05 -18.12 -2.92
CA VAL A 251 9.00 -19.23 -2.70
C VAL A 251 8.24 -20.46 -2.20
N GLY A 252 8.56 -21.64 -2.76
CA GLY A 252 7.88 -22.87 -2.41
C GLY A 252 8.30 -24.06 -3.28
N CYS A 253 7.37 -24.98 -3.49
CA CYS A 253 7.59 -26.18 -4.28
C CYS A 253 6.46 -26.42 -5.29
N VAL A 254 6.73 -27.27 -6.27
CA VAL A 254 5.72 -27.73 -7.22
C VAL A 254 5.25 -29.12 -6.80
N VAL A 255 3.94 -29.29 -6.69
CA VAL A 255 3.30 -30.55 -6.30
C VAL A 255 2.35 -31.00 -7.40
N HIS A 256 2.18 -32.32 -7.54
CA HIS A 256 1.21 -32.89 -8.46
C HIS A 256 -0.02 -33.33 -7.67
N LEU A 257 -1.09 -32.56 -7.76
CA LEU A 257 -2.29 -32.71 -6.95
C LEU A 257 -3.51 -32.92 -7.83
N GLY A 258 -4.22 -34.04 -7.64
CA GLY A 258 -5.46 -34.32 -8.34
C GLY A 258 -5.32 -34.40 -9.87
N GLY A 259 -4.15 -34.84 -10.34
CA GLY A 259 -3.83 -34.89 -11.75
C GLY A 259 -3.24 -33.60 -12.32
N HIS A 260 -2.80 -32.63 -11.50
CA HIS A 260 -2.29 -31.37 -12.03
C HIS A 260 -1.05 -30.89 -11.30
N TRP A 261 -0.08 -30.41 -12.07
CA TRP A 261 1.02 -29.64 -11.52
C TRP A 261 0.52 -28.29 -11.00
N THR A 262 0.80 -28.02 -9.72
CA THR A 262 0.46 -26.77 -9.04
C THR A 262 1.63 -26.29 -8.18
N ALA A 263 1.81 -24.98 -8.11
CA ALA A 263 2.79 -24.40 -7.22
C ALA A 263 2.20 -24.18 -5.84
N PHE A 264 2.76 -24.84 -4.83
CA PHE A 264 2.49 -24.61 -3.42
C PHE A 264 3.58 -23.71 -2.84
N GLN A 265 3.23 -22.46 -2.55
CA GLN A 265 4.19 -21.41 -2.27
C GLN A 265 3.73 -20.44 -1.19
N VAL A 266 4.70 -19.89 -0.48
CA VAL A 266 4.53 -18.66 0.30
C VAL A 266 4.61 -17.48 -0.67
N SER A 267 3.61 -16.61 -0.66
CA SER A 267 3.55 -15.44 -1.55
C SER A 267 3.29 -14.15 -0.76
N PRO A 268 4.32 -13.37 -0.43
CA PRO A 268 4.15 -12.07 0.23
C PRO A 268 3.29 -11.09 -0.59
N ALA A 269 3.36 -11.16 -1.92
CA ALA A 269 2.53 -10.32 -2.80
C ALA A 269 1.04 -10.63 -2.64
N LEU A 270 0.65 -11.91 -2.74
CA LEU A 270 -0.75 -12.32 -2.57
C LEU A 270 -1.21 -12.15 -1.12
N GLN A 271 -0.31 -12.34 -0.14
CA GLN A 271 -0.62 -12.06 1.26
C GLN A 271 -0.89 -10.57 1.49
N ALA A 272 -0.07 -9.68 0.91
CA ALA A 272 -0.25 -8.24 1.02
C ALA A 272 -1.53 -7.76 0.32
N GLU A 273 -1.88 -8.37 -0.82
CA GLU A 273 -3.05 -7.99 -1.62
C GLU A 273 -4.36 -8.50 -1.02
N TYR A 274 -4.41 -9.77 -0.58
CA TYR A 274 -5.65 -10.42 -0.14
C TYR A 274 -5.77 -10.59 1.38
N GLY A 275 -4.67 -10.57 2.12
CA GLY A 275 -4.68 -10.65 3.59
C GLY A 275 -5.19 -11.96 4.20
N VAL A 276 -5.42 -13.01 3.39
CA VAL A 276 -6.10 -14.25 3.84
C VAL A 276 -5.15 -15.37 4.29
N SER A 277 -4.01 -15.54 3.62
CA SER A 277 -3.01 -16.56 3.96
C SER A 277 -1.64 -16.19 3.40
N PRO A 278 -0.53 -16.56 4.08
CA PRO A 278 0.80 -16.51 3.48
C PRO A 278 0.99 -17.61 2.42
N TRP A 279 0.25 -18.73 2.48
CA TRP A 279 0.39 -19.88 1.58
C TRP A 279 -0.67 -19.92 0.50
N TRP A 280 -0.25 -20.32 -0.69
CA TRP A 280 -1.08 -20.33 -1.89
C TRP A 280 -0.80 -21.55 -2.75
N LEU A 281 -1.86 -22.15 -3.29
CA LEU A 281 -1.78 -23.02 -4.46
C LEU A 281 -2.05 -22.17 -5.72
N ARG A 282 -1.19 -22.28 -6.73
CA ARG A 282 -1.31 -21.52 -7.98
C ARG A 282 -1.30 -22.42 -9.19
N TRP A 283 -2.15 -22.09 -10.16
CA TRP A 283 -2.24 -22.76 -11.46
C TRP A 283 -2.09 -21.74 -12.58
N TRP A 284 -1.04 -21.93 -13.39
CA TRP A 284 -0.90 -21.25 -14.68
C TRP A 284 -1.50 -22.13 -15.77
N ARG A 285 -0.95 -23.35 -15.91
CA ARG A 285 -1.54 -24.44 -16.69
C ARG A 285 -2.61 -25.14 -15.86
N GLY A 286 -3.67 -25.62 -16.49
CA GLY A 286 -4.79 -26.25 -15.80
C GLY A 286 -5.71 -25.30 -15.01
N ALA A 287 -5.52 -23.97 -15.13
CA ALA A 287 -6.33 -22.97 -14.41
C ALA A 287 -7.84 -23.12 -14.66
N GLY A 288 -8.25 -23.58 -15.85
CA GLY A 288 -9.66 -23.89 -16.15
C GLY A 288 -10.25 -24.98 -15.24
N VAL A 289 -9.48 -26.04 -14.96
CA VAL A 289 -9.89 -27.11 -14.04
C VAL A 289 -10.00 -26.56 -12.61
N ALA A 290 -8.98 -25.83 -12.17
CA ALA A 290 -8.97 -25.22 -10.84
C ALA A 290 -10.15 -24.26 -10.63
N ARG A 291 -10.51 -23.45 -11.65
CA ARG A 291 -11.69 -22.57 -11.61
C ARG A 291 -12.99 -23.34 -11.40
N GLU A 292 -13.16 -24.48 -12.09
CA GLU A 292 -14.38 -25.28 -11.95
C GLU A 292 -14.44 -25.99 -10.60
N ALA A 293 -13.31 -26.55 -10.15
CA ALA A 293 -13.23 -27.31 -8.91
C ALA A 293 -13.24 -26.44 -7.64
N LEU A 294 -12.56 -25.29 -7.66
CA LEU A 294 -12.11 -24.61 -6.44
C LEU A 294 -12.72 -23.23 -6.20
N ARG A 295 -13.73 -22.80 -6.99
CA ARG A 295 -14.44 -21.52 -6.77
C ARG A 295 -14.92 -21.31 -5.34
N ARG A 296 -15.40 -22.37 -4.69
CA ARG A 296 -15.90 -22.33 -3.28
C ARG A 296 -14.78 -22.25 -2.24
N HIS A 297 -13.52 -22.35 -2.65
CA HIS A 297 -12.35 -22.33 -1.77
C HIS A 297 -11.63 -20.98 -1.76
N GLY A 298 -12.30 -19.90 -2.19
CA GLY A 298 -11.70 -18.56 -2.19
C GLY A 298 -10.71 -18.34 -3.34
N LEU A 299 -10.99 -18.94 -4.51
CA LEU A 299 -10.17 -18.77 -5.70
C LEU A 299 -10.11 -17.29 -6.11
N VAL A 300 -8.90 -16.82 -6.37
CA VAL A 300 -8.61 -15.49 -6.93
C VAL A 300 -8.13 -15.62 -8.38
N GLU A 301 -8.58 -14.71 -9.23
CA GLU A 301 -8.14 -14.62 -10.61
C GLU A 301 -6.85 -13.81 -10.70
N LEU A 302 -5.86 -14.35 -11.40
CA LEU A 302 -4.58 -13.70 -11.64
C LEU A 302 -4.43 -13.44 -13.14
N ARG A 303 -3.56 -12.49 -13.51
CA ARG A 303 -3.31 -12.14 -14.92
C ARG A 303 -2.92 -13.36 -15.78
N ASP A 304 -2.20 -14.32 -15.20
CA ASP A 304 -1.62 -15.47 -15.88
C ASP A 304 -2.17 -16.82 -15.36
N GLY A 305 -3.29 -16.83 -14.65
CA GLY A 305 -3.83 -18.05 -14.06
C GLY A 305 -4.84 -17.81 -12.93
N CYS A 306 -4.84 -18.69 -11.96
CA CYS A 306 -5.61 -18.52 -10.73
C CYS A 306 -4.85 -19.05 -9.51
N ALA A 307 -5.26 -18.62 -8.32
CA ALA A 307 -4.71 -19.12 -7.08
C ALA A 307 -5.79 -19.33 -6.01
N VAL A 308 -5.49 -20.19 -5.04
CA VAL A 308 -6.36 -20.48 -3.89
C VAL A 308 -5.52 -20.35 -2.62
N PRO A 309 -6.00 -19.63 -1.59
CA PRO A 309 -5.29 -19.54 -0.33
C PRO A 309 -5.32 -20.88 0.40
N VAL A 310 -4.17 -21.31 0.91
CA VAL A 310 -4.07 -22.51 1.74
C VAL A 310 -4.29 -22.09 3.19
N PRO A 311 -5.28 -22.67 3.90
CA PRO A 311 -5.54 -22.30 5.29
C PRO A 311 -4.32 -22.55 6.18
N LEU A 312 -4.04 -21.61 7.08
CA LEU A 312 -3.00 -21.74 8.11
C LEU A 312 -3.61 -21.39 9.47
N ARG A 313 -3.67 -22.36 10.39
CA ARG A 313 -4.28 -22.16 11.70
C ARG A 313 -3.35 -21.39 12.63
N ALA A 314 -3.84 -20.28 13.18
CA ALA A 314 -3.12 -19.51 14.18
C ALA A 314 -2.97 -20.33 15.48
N GLY A 315 -1.79 -20.23 16.12
CA GLY A 315 -1.50 -20.91 17.39
C GLY A 315 -1.29 -22.42 17.27
N ALA A 316 -1.31 -22.99 16.06
CA ALA A 316 -1.05 -24.40 15.85
C ALA A 316 0.45 -24.72 15.93
N THR A 317 0.77 -25.94 16.40
CA THR A 317 2.13 -26.48 16.36
C THR A 317 2.55 -26.81 14.92
N ARG A 318 3.86 -26.96 14.71
CA ARG A 318 4.43 -27.34 13.40
C ARG A 318 3.74 -28.58 12.81
N ASP A 319 3.60 -29.64 13.60
CA ASP A 319 3.00 -30.90 13.13
C ASP A 319 1.50 -30.77 12.85
N GLN A 320 0.75 -30.00 13.66
CA GLN A 320 -0.66 -29.72 13.40
C GLN A 320 -0.84 -28.97 12.07
N VAL A 321 -0.02 -27.94 11.82
CA VAL A 321 -0.03 -27.20 10.56
C VAL A 321 0.23 -28.14 9.38
N ILE A 322 1.23 -29.02 9.50
CA ILE A 322 1.57 -29.97 8.44
C ILE A 322 0.39 -30.92 8.18
N GLU A 323 -0.13 -31.55 9.22
CA GLU A 323 -1.22 -32.54 9.10
C GLU A 323 -2.49 -31.92 8.52
N GLU A 324 -2.93 -30.77 9.02
CA GLU A 324 -4.12 -30.07 8.53
C GLU A 324 -3.97 -29.67 7.06
N THR A 325 -2.78 -29.22 6.65
CA THR A 325 -2.52 -28.85 5.25
C THR A 325 -2.56 -30.08 4.35
N VAL A 326 -2.02 -31.21 4.81
CA VAL A 326 -2.05 -32.48 4.06
C VAL A 326 -3.48 -33.01 3.94
N GLU A 327 -4.28 -32.93 5.01
CA GLU A 327 -5.71 -33.28 4.98
C GLU A 327 -6.49 -32.37 4.03
N TRP A 328 -6.17 -31.07 4.03
CA TRP A 328 -6.76 -30.12 3.09
C TRP A 328 -6.42 -30.46 1.63
N PHE A 329 -5.17 -30.81 1.32
CA PHE A 329 -4.79 -31.33 0.00
C PHE A 329 -5.55 -32.61 -0.37
N ALA A 330 -5.72 -33.53 0.58
CA ALA A 330 -6.48 -34.76 0.37
C ALA A 330 -7.96 -34.48 0.04
N GLY A 331 -8.55 -33.43 0.62
CA GLY A 331 -9.89 -32.97 0.28
C GLY A 331 -9.99 -32.32 -1.11
N LEU A 332 -8.93 -31.62 -1.56
CA LEU A 332 -8.92 -30.96 -2.87
C LEU A 332 -8.68 -31.91 -4.04
N ALA A 333 -7.84 -32.94 -3.86
CA ALA A 333 -7.42 -33.80 -4.95
C ALA A 333 -8.61 -34.47 -5.70
N PRO A 334 -9.64 -35.02 -5.03
CA PRO A 334 -10.81 -35.58 -5.72
C PRO A 334 -11.61 -34.55 -6.53
N LEU A 335 -11.72 -33.31 -6.04
CA LEU A 335 -12.44 -32.23 -6.73
C LEU A 335 -11.75 -31.88 -8.05
N LEU A 336 -10.42 -31.79 -8.03
CA LEU A 336 -9.61 -31.54 -9.23
C LEU A 336 -9.72 -32.70 -10.23
N ARG A 337 -9.64 -33.96 -9.78
CA ARG A 337 -9.84 -35.14 -10.64
C ARG A 337 -11.23 -35.13 -11.30
N ALA A 338 -12.28 -34.85 -10.54
CA ALA A 338 -13.65 -34.83 -11.03
C ALA A 338 -13.85 -33.74 -12.10
N ALA A 339 -13.35 -32.53 -11.85
CA ALA A 339 -13.40 -31.44 -12.82
C ALA A 339 -12.59 -31.77 -14.10
N ARG A 340 -11.40 -32.35 -13.96
CA ARG A 340 -10.60 -32.82 -15.11
C ARG A 340 -11.36 -33.84 -15.95
N ALA A 341 -11.95 -34.85 -15.32
CA ALA A 341 -12.71 -35.90 -15.99
C ALA A 341 -13.97 -35.35 -16.69
N GLU A 342 -14.63 -34.35 -16.10
CA GLU A 342 -15.77 -33.67 -16.72
C GLU A 342 -15.35 -32.85 -17.95
N ARG A 343 -14.25 -32.09 -17.88
CA ARG A 343 -13.73 -31.35 -19.04
C ARG A 343 -13.31 -32.26 -20.19
N ALA A 344 -12.63 -33.36 -19.87
CA ALA A 344 -12.25 -34.36 -20.87
C ALA A 344 -13.48 -34.95 -21.58
N ARG A 345 -14.56 -35.24 -20.85
CA ARG A 345 -15.85 -35.70 -21.42
C ARG A 345 -16.51 -34.67 -22.32
N ARG A 346 -16.29 -33.36 -22.08
CA ARG A 346 -16.83 -32.26 -22.90
C ARG A 346 -15.95 -31.92 -24.11
N GLY A 347 -14.85 -32.64 -24.35
CA GLY A 347 -13.91 -32.33 -25.43
C GLY A 347 -13.18 -30.99 -25.24
N ALA A 348 -13.23 -30.41 -24.05
CA ALA A 348 -12.50 -29.18 -23.75
C ALA A 348 -11.02 -29.53 -23.56
N ALA A 349 -10.12 -28.71 -24.13
CA ALA A 349 -8.69 -28.87 -23.92
C ALA A 349 -8.37 -28.89 -22.42
N VAL A 350 -7.90 -30.04 -21.94
CA VAL A 350 -7.20 -30.17 -20.68
C VAL A 350 -5.75 -29.88 -21.06
N ALA A 351 -5.25 -28.66 -20.79
CA ALA A 351 -3.89 -28.30 -21.17
C ALA A 351 -2.91 -29.42 -20.77
N ASP A 352 -2.16 -29.94 -21.75
CA ASP A 352 -1.36 -31.16 -21.60
C ASP A 352 -0.30 -31.03 -20.48
N ASP A 353 -0.23 -32.09 -19.67
CA ASP A 353 0.75 -32.34 -18.60
C ASP A 353 2.11 -32.82 -19.17
N GLU A 354 2.50 -32.40 -20.38
CA GLU A 354 3.85 -32.69 -20.86
C GLU A 354 4.85 -31.71 -20.25
N ASP A 355 5.75 -32.32 -19.48
CA ASP A 355 6.87 -31.84 -18.70
C ASP A 355 7.02 -30.32 -18.52
N ALA A 356 7.01 -29.90 -17.25
CA ALA A 356 7.40 -28.56 -16.81
C ALA A 356 8.88 -28.20 -17.11
N GLU A 357 9.55 -28.94 -18.01
CA GLU A 357 11.00 -28.90 -18.23
C GLU A 357 11.43 -28.01 -19.41
N THR A 358 10.49 -27.52 -20.22
CA THR A 358 10.80 -26.63 -21.36
C THR A 358 9.78 -25.50 -21.47
N ASP A 359 10.00 -24.41 -20.73
CA ASP A 359 9.93 -23.06 -21.33
C ASP A 359 10.36 -21.95 -20.35
N ARG A 360 11.12 -20.99 -20.91
CA ARG A 360 11.70 -19.76 -20.31
C ARG A 360 13.03 -19.91 -19.59
N ALA A 361 14.05 -20.28 -20.37
CA ALA A 361 15.22 -19.43 -20.48
C ALA A 361 14.88 -18.33 -21.51
N GLY A 362 14.83 -17.06 -21.10
CA GLY A 362 14.52 -15.95 -22.00
C GLY A 362 13.73 -14.84 -21.29
N ASP A 363 14.43 -13.72 -21.12
CA ASP A 363 14.03 -12.36 -20.71
C ASP A 363 13.69 -12.09 -19.23
#